data_AF-A0A952H4N4-F1
#
_entry.id   AF-A0A952H4N4-F1
#
_cell.length_a   1.000
_cell.length_b   1.000
_cell.length_c   1.000
_cell.angle_alpha   90.00
_cell.angle_beta   90.00
_cell.angle_gamma   90.00
#
_symmetry.space_group_name_H-M   'P 1'
#
loop_
_entity.id
_entity.type
_entity.pdbx_description
1 polymer ?
#
loop_
_entity_poly.entity_id
_entity_poly.type
_entity_poly.pdbx_seq_one_letter_code
_entity_poly.pdbx_strand_id
1 'polypeptide(L)'
;MSTNRQPRATPVVAPADAPQFQSYRRVDQIDEPARPLGEKRAALHTRRQRTAGAAGGTISPQAASAGTRVIATKDAGVAFVIRRTSAGLVIERTQRQPVGACLVQTMSFQDARWFDRWCESEPVRFEEPVLYDQLRREGHEALGGKW
;
A
#
# COMPACT_ATOMS: atom_id res chain seq x y z
N MET A 1 -10.56 35.70 81.75
CA MET A 1 -10.11 34.41 81.18
C MET A 1 -10.23 34.54 79.66
N SER A 2 -9.22 35.04 78.92
CA SER A 2 -8.07 34.30 78.33
C SER A 2 -8.51 32.92 77.81
N THR A 3 -8.56 32.64 76.50
CA THR A 3 -7.43 32.61 75.55
C THR A 3 -7.92 32.71 74.07
N ASN A 4 -7.28 33.55 73.23
CA ASN A 4 -6.44 33.21 72.03
C ASN A 4 -7.17 32.43 70.88
N ARG A 5 -6.98 32.67 69.58
CA ARG A 5 -6.02 33.47 68.78
C ARG A 5 -6.50 33.40 67.31
N GLN A 6 -6.54 34.51 66.58
CA GLN A 6 -6.51 34.51 65.09
C GLN A 6 -5.05 34.44 64.62
N PRO A 7 -4.81 33.93 63.39
CA PRO A 7 -4.12 34.75 62.40
C PRO A 7 -4.78 34.63 61.01
N ARG A 8 -5.20 35.74 60.41
CA ARG A 8 -4.47 36.57 59.41
C ARG A 8 -4.10 35.80 58.14
N ALA A 9 -4.84 36.12 57.07
CA ALA A 9 -4.55 35.71 55.70
C ALA A 9 -3.27 36.40 55.18
N THR A 10 -2.44 35.62 54.50
CA THR A 10 -1.40 36.09 53.58
C THR A 10 -1.58 35.36 52.25
N PRO A 11 -1.57 36.06 51.10
CA PRO A 11 -1.61 35.41 49.79
C PRO A 11 -0.23 34.80 49.51
N VAL A 12 -0.19 33.48 49.30
CA VAL A 12 1.03 32.83 48.81
C VAL A 12 1.02 32.92 47.28
N VAL A 13 1.96 33.72 46.79
CA VAL A 13 2.34 33.87 45.39
C VAL A 13 2.70 32.50 44.81
N ALA A 14 2.16 32.18 43.63
CA ALA A 14 2.50 30.98 42.89
C ALA A 14 4.01 30.96 42.55
N PRO A 15 4.71 29.84 42.73
CA PRO A 15 6.04 29.69 42.15
C PRO A 15 5.89 29.46 40.65
N ALA A 16 6.11 30.51 39.88
CA ALA A 16 6.62 30.39 38.53
C ALA A 16 8.03 29.80 38.63
N ASP A 17 8.19 28.57 38.16
CA ASP A 17 9.41 27.99 37.55
C ASP A 17 9.33 26.46 37.61
N ALA A 18 8.50 25.90 36.72
CA ALA A 18 8.70 24.53 36.28
C ALA A 18 9.83 24.57 35.25
N PRO A 19 10.95 23.83 35.44
CA PRO A 19 11.95 23.73 34.39
C PRO A 19 11.28 23.08 33.17
N GLN A 20 11.21 23.83 32.08
CA GLN A 20 10.83 23.29 30.78
C GLN A 20 11.90 22.26 30.41
N PHE A 21 11.64 20.99 30.69
CA PHE A 21 12.41 19.90 30.11
C PHE A 21 12.19 19.95 28.60
N GLN A 22 13.07 20.67 27.90
CA GLN A 22 13.20 20.57 26.47
C GLN A 22 13.53 19.12 26.17
N SER A 23 12.52 18.35 25.76
CA SER A 23 12.69 17.01 25.26
C SER A 23 13.49 17.09 23.96
N TYR A 24 14.82 17.07 24.06
CA TYR A 24 15.70 16.82 22.94
C TYR A 24 15.41 15.41 22.46
N ARG A 25 14.49 15.29 21.51
CA ARG A 25 14.26 14.04 20.79
C ARG A 25 15.53 13.83 19.96
N ARG A 26 16.35 12.85 20.33
CA ARG A 26 17.52 12.45 19.56
C ARG A 26 17.00 12.04 18.18
N VAL A 27 17.37 12.82 17.16
CA VAL A 27 16.96 12.57 15.77
C VAL A 27 17.53 11.21 15.39
N ASP A 28 16.66 10.29 14.97
CA ASP A 28 17.09 8.97 14.52
C ASP A 28 17.84 9.16 13.20
N GLN A 29 18.89 8.38 12.97
CA GLN A 29 19.62 8.40 11.71
C GLN A 29 18.72 7.98 10.52
N ILE A 30 17.59 7.34 10.80
CA ILE A 30 16.53 7.02 9.83
C ILE A 30 15.74 8.28 9.41
N ASP A 31 15.66 9.29 10.27
CA ASP A 31 14.98 10.56 9.98
C ASP A 31 15.86 11.52 9.17
N GLU A 32 17.17 11.23 9.03
CA GLU A 32 18.05 12.00 8.17
C GLU A 32 17.71 11.78 6.67
N PRO A 33 17.80 12.84 5.85
CA PRO A 33 17.55 12.71 4.42
C PRO A 33 18.54 11.72 3.79
N ALA A 34 18.01 10.86 2.91
CA ALA A 34 18.82 9.86 2.23
C ALA A 34 20.02 10.50 1.51
N ARG A 35 21.22 9.93 1.72
CA ARG A 35 22.43 10.40 1.05
C ARG A 35 22.25 10.38 -0.48
N PRO A 36 22.73 11.41 -1.19
CA PRO A 36 22.58 11.48 -2.64
C PRO A 36 23.24 10.29 -3.32
N LEU A 37 22.57 9.75 -4.34
CA LEU A 37 23.11 8.68 -5.16
C LEU A 37 24.31 9.20 -5.96
N GLY A 38 25.40 8.42 -6.02
CA GLY A 38 26.50 8.73 -6.94
C GLY A 38 26.03 8.76 -8.41
N GLU A 39 26.73 9.51 -9.26
CA GLU A 39 26.32 9.85 -10.64
C GLU A 39 25.84 8.64 -11.46
N LYS A 40 26.60 7.54 -11.44
CA LYS A 40 26.24 6.29 -12.16
C LYS A 40 24.92 5.70 -11.68
N ARG A 41 24.65 5.75 -10.36
CA ARG A 41 23.43 5.22 -9.76
C ARG A 41 22.25 6.17 -10.00
N ALA A 42 22.49 7.49 -9.97
CA ALA A 42 21.49 8.48 -10.38
C ALA A 42 21.06 8.30 -11.85
N ALA A 43 22.02 8.17 -12.77
CA ALA A 43 21.74 7.94 -14.18
C ALA A 43 20.96 6.63 -14.43
N LEU A 44 21.30 5.56 -13.69
CA LEU A 44 20.56 4.29 -13.75
C LEU A 44 19.12 4.45 -13.23
N HIS A 45 18.92 5.20 -12.15
CA HIS A 45 17.60 5.50 -11.60
C HIS A 45 16.74 6.29 -12.60
N THR A 46 17.29 7.34 -13.21
CA THR A 46 16.61 8.12 -14.25
C THR A 46 16.25 7.26 -15.46
N ARG A 47 17.16 6.38 -15.89
CA ARG A 47 16.88 5.44 -17.00
C ARG A 47 15.71 4.51 -16.63
N ARG A 48 15.72 3.95 -15.42
CA ARG A 48 14.63 3.06 -14.92
C ARG A 48 13.29 3.78 -14.81
N GLN A 49 13.25 5.03 -14.37
CA GLN A 49 12.02 5.83 -14.33
C GLN A 49 11.44 6.05 -15.74
N ARG A 50 12.31 6.33 -16.72
CA ARG A 50 11.89 6.50 -18.12
C ARG A 50 11.38 5.20 -18.72
N THR A 51 12.04 4.07 -18.47
CA THR A 51 11.53 2.77 -18.91
C THR A 51 10.31 2.31 -18.15
N ALA A 52 10.15 2.61 -16.86
CA ALA A 52 8.95 2.28 -16.10
C ALA A 52 7.73 3.05 -16.61
N GLY A 53 7.88 4.34 -16.94
CA GLY A 53 6.82 5.14 -17.57
C GLY A 53 6.47 4.70 -18.99
N ALA A 54 7.42 4.11 -19.73
CA ALA A 54 7.20 3.56 -21.07
C ALA A 54 6.75 2.08 -21.06
N ALA A 55 7.02 1.35 -19.98
CA ALA A 55 6.65 -0.04 -19.76
C ALA A 55 5.43 -0.16 -18.83
N GLY A 56 4.47 0.77 -18.96
CA GLY A 56 3.07 0.47 -18.68
C GLY A 56 2.77 -0.85 -19.37
N GLY A 57 2.74 -1.93 -18.58
CA GLY A 57 3.11 -3.25 -19.04
C GLY A 57 2.17 -3.73 -20.13
N THR A 58 2.61 -3.70 -21.37
CA THR A 58 2.09 -4.60 -22.38
C THR A 58 2.49 -6.00 -21.96
N ILE A 59 1.66 -6.64 -21.13
CA ILE A 59 1.54 -8.10 -21.18
C ILE A 59 1.26 -8.37 -22.65
N SER A 60 2.21 -9.00 -23.33
CA SER A 60 2.11 -9.24 -24.77
C SER A 60 0.70 -9.79 -25.06
N PRO A 61 -0.11 -9.15 -25.94
CA PRO A 61 -1.47 -9.61 -26.22
C PRO A 61 -1.49 -11.00 -26.89
N GLN A 62 -0.32 -11.58 -27.12
CA GLN A 62 -0.08 -12.79 -27.89
C GLN A 62 -0.34 -14.09 -27.12
N ALA A 63 -0.83 -14.02 -25.88
CA ALA A 63 -1.41 -15.17 -25.19
C ALA A 63 -2.77 -14.81 -24.55
N ALA A 64 -3.59 -14.01 -25.24
CA ALA A 64 -5.03 -13.98 -24.99
C ALA A 64 -5.65 -15.33 -25.41
N SER A 65 -5.26 -16.39 -24.71
CA SER A 65 -5.95 -17.67 -24.71
C SER A 65 -7.40 -17.43 -24.26
N ALA A 66 -8.35 -18.09 -24.91
CA ALA A 66 -9.74 -18.06 -24.50
C ALA A 66 -9.84 -18.39 -23.01
N GLY A 67 -10.21 -17.40 -22.18
CA GLY A 67 -10.28 -17.55 -20.71
C GLY A 67 -9.21 -16.81 -19.90
N THR A 68 -8.34 -16.01 -20.53
CA THR A 68 -7.44 -15.07 -19.83
C THR A 68 -7.93 -13.62 -19.95
N ARG A 69 -8.03 -12.92 -18.83
CA ARG A 69 -8.37 -11.49 -18.73
C ARG A 69 -7.26 -10.75 -18.01
N VAL A 70 -6.97 -9.53 -18.45
CA VAL A 70 -5.98 -8.66 -17.82
C VAL A 70 -6.66 -7.34 -17.50
N ILE A 71 -6.53 -6.90 -16.25
CA ILE A 71 -6.99 -5.60 -15.77
C ILE A 71 -5.84 -4.92 -15.03
N ALA A 72 -5.73 -3.60 -15.15
CA ALA A 72 -4.63 -2.86 -14.54
C ALA A 72 -5.03 -1.40 -14.26
N THR A 73 -4.31 -0.77 -13.33
CA THR A 73 -4.34 0.69 -13.16
C THR A 73 -3.77 1.37 -14.39
N LYS A 74 -4.12 2.66 -14.58
CA LYS A 74 -3.68 3.45 -15.75
C LYS A 74 -2.16 3.52 -15.89
N ASP A 75 -1.45 3.57 -14.77
CA ASP A 75 0.01 3.60 -14.69
C ASP A 75 0.65 2.21 -14.62
N ALA A 76 -0.15 1.14 -14.64
CA ALA A 76 0.26 -0.24 -14.42
C ALA A 76 1.02 -0.47 -13.10
N GLY A 77 0.79 0.39 -12.10
CA GLY A 77 1.27 0.20 -10.73
C GLY A 77 0.69 -1.05 -10.08
N VAL A 78 -0.56 -1.40 -10.39
CA VAL A 78 -1.18 -2.68 -10.03
C VAL A 78 -1.83 -3.30 -11.25
N ALA A 79 -1.59 -4.60 -11.48
CA ALA A 79 -2.22 -5.37 -12.54
C ALA A 79 -2.63 -6.76 -12.04
N PHE A 80 -3.73 -7.27 -12.59
CA PHE A 80 -4.20 -8.63 -12.36
C PHE A 80 -4.33 -9.37 -13.69
N VAL A 81 -3.81 -10.59 -13.73
CA VAL A 81 -4.09 -11.56 -14.78
C VAL A 81 -5.01 -12.62 -14.19
N ILE A 82 -6.20 -12.72 -14.75
CA ILE A 82 -7.28 -13.59 -14.29
C ILE A 82 -7.41 -14.71 -15.31
N ARG A 83 -7.23 -15.95 -14.87
CA ARG A 83 -7.24 -17.15 -15.71
C ARG A 83 -8.22 -18.18 -15.19
N ARG A 84 -9.18 -18.55 -16.02
CA ARG A 84 -9.99 -19.75 -15.77
C ARG A 84 -9.15 -21.00 -16.02
N THR A 85 -9.28 -21.99 -15.14
CA THR A 85 -8.60 -23.28 -15.23
C THR A 85 -9.60 -24.41 -14.97
N SER A 86 -9.25 -25.66 -15.28
CA SER A 86 -10.07 -26.84 -14.96
C SER A 86 -10.35 -27.04 -13.47
N ALA A 87 -9.48 -26.49 -12.60
CA ALA A 87 -9.57 -26.62 -11.15
C ALA A 87 -10.18 -25.38 -10.46
N GLY A 88 -10.61 -24.37 -11.22
CA GLY A 88 -11.13 -23.10 -10.69
C GLY A 88 -10.42 -21.89 -11.29
N LEU A 89 -10.10 -20.92 -10.46
CA LEU A 89 -9.56 -19.61 -10.86
C LEU A 89 -8.11 -19.45 -10.44
N VAL A 90 -7.27 -18.95 -11.35
CA VAL A 90 -5.91 -18.49 -11.04
C VAL A 90 -5.85 -16.98 -11.25
N ILE A 91 -5.33 -16.28 -10.25
CA ILE A 91 -5.07 -14.84 -10.32
C ILE A 91 -3.58 -14.61 -10.10
N GLU A 92 -2.97 -13.87 -11.01
CA GLU A 92 -1.64 -13.32 -10.83
C GLU A 92 -1.76 -11.82 -10.56
N ARG A 93 -1.30 -11.36 -9.41
CA ARG A 93 -1.24 -9.96 -9.03
C ARG A 93 0.19 -9.46 -9.22
N THR A 94 0.34 -8.39 -9.97
CA THR A 94 1.59 -7.66 -10.13
C THR A 94 1.46 -6.29 -9.48
N GLN A 95 2.36 -5.95 -8.57
CA GLN A 95 2.46 -4.61 -7.99
C GLN A 95 3.86 -4.04 -8.24
N ARG A 96 3.91 -2.92 -8.93
CA ARG A 96 5.15 -2.25 -9.33
C ARG A 96 5.30 -0.96 -8.54
N GLN A 97 6.48 -0.78 -7.95
CA GLN A 97 6.87 0.54 -7.47
C GLN A 97 7.38 1.37 -8.66
N PRO A 98 7.11 2.69 -8.72
CA PRO A 98 7.63 3.56 -9.78
C PRO A 98 9.14 3.46 -9.98
N VAL A 99 9.86 3.14 -8.90
CA VAL A 99 11.28 2.80 -8.91
C VAL A 99 11.50 1.64 -7.95
N GLY A 100 12.22 0.62 -8.42
CA GLY A 100 12.70 -0.46 -7.54
C GLY A 100 11.95 -1.77 -7.76
N ALA A 101 11.41 -2.34 -6.68
CA ALA A 101 10.89 -3.70 -6.68
C ALA A 101 9.56 -3.85 -7.42
N CYS A 102 9.36 -5.04 -7.99
CA CYS A 102 8.10 -5.51 -8.54
C CYS A 102 7.71 -6.78 -7.77
N LEU A 103 6.57 -6.76 -7.12
CA LEU A 103 5.99 -7.92 -6.46
C LEU A 103 5.07 -8.63 -7.44
N VAL A 104 5.24 -9.94 -7.59
CA VAL A 104 4.32 -10.80 -8.34
C VAL A 104 3.85 -11.91 -7.40
N GLN A 105 2.53 -12.06 -7.28
CA GLN A 105 1.89 -13.07 -6.44
C GLN A 105 0.92 -13.87 -7.30
N THR A 106 0.94 -15.19 -7.18
CA THR A 106 0.00 -16.07 -7.87
C THR A 106 -0.85 -16.79 -6.85
N MET A 107 -2.16 -16.68 -7.00
CA MET A 107 -3.17 -17.26 -6.12
C MET A 107 -4.07 -18.16 -6.94
N SER A 108 -4.56 -19.23 -6.31
CA SER A 108 -5.54 -20.14 -6.91
C SER A 108 -6.74 -20.29 -5.99
N PHE A 109 -7.93 -20.31 -6.57
CA PHE A 109 -9.20 -20.36 -5.87
C PHE A 109 -10.05 -21.46 -6.48
N GLN A 110 -10.49 -22.40 -5.65
CA GLN A 110 -11.34 -23.51 -6.07
C GLN A 110 -12.79 -23.08 -6.30
N ASP A 111 -13.24 -22.08 -5.55
CA ASP A 111 -14.61 -21.60 -5.58
C ASP A 111 -14.69 -20.08 -5.32
N ALA A 112 -15.89 -19.54 -5.51
CA ALA A 112 -16.18 -18.13 -5.28
C ALA A 112 -16.00 -17.69 -3.82
N ARG A 113 -16.20 -18.58 -2.84
CA ARG A 113 -16.12 -18.22 -1.41
C ARG A 113 -14.69 -17.93 -0.97
N TRP A 114 -13.72 -18.71 -1.46
CA TRP A 114 -12.31 -18.44 -1.20
C TRP A 114 -11.82 -17.20 -1.94
N PHE A 115 -12.29 -16.99 -3.17
CA PHE A 115 -12.02 -15.79 -3.93
C PHE A 115 -12.56 -14.53 -3.24
N ASP A 116 -13.82 -14.52 -2.80
CA ASP A 116 -14.46 -13.39 -2.11
C ASP A 116 -13.71 -12.99 -0.83
N ARG A 117 -13.35 -13.97 0.01
CA ARG A 117 -12.58 -13.70 1.24
C ARG A 117 -11.21 -13.10 0.96
N TRP A 118 -10.54 -13.55 -0.10
CA TRP A 118 -9.30 -12.93 -0.51
C TRP A 118 -9.53 -11.49 -1.01
N CYS A 119 -10.56 -11.25 -1.82
CA CYS A 119 -10.92 -9.90 -2.27
C CYS A 119 -11.24 -8.95 -1.10
N GLU A 120 -11.87 -9.41 -0.03
CA GLU A 120 -12.13 -8.58 1.17
C GLU A 120 -10.84 -8.13 1.87
N SER A 121 -9.80 -8.96 1.81
CA SER A 121 -8.48 -8.66 2.37
C SER A 121 -7.61 -7.80 1.45
N GLU A 122 -7.96 -7.67 0.17
CA GLU A 122 -7.10 -7.05 -0.83
C GLU A 122 -7.08 -5.52 -0.68
N PRO A 123 -5.91 -4.88 -0.45
CA PRO A 123 -5.81 -3.44 -0.23
C PRO A 123 -6.29 -2.59 -1.42
N VAL A 124 -6.25 -3.15 -2.64
CA VAL A 124 -6.66 -2.45 -3.88
C VAL A 124 -8.10 -1.92 -3.82
N ARG A 125 -8.96 -2.46 -2.96
CA ARG A 125 -10.33 -1.97 -2.77
C ARG A 125 -10.41 -0.54 -2.24
N PHE A 126 -9.37 -0.07 -1.57
CA PHE A 126 -9.29 1.28 -1.04
C PHE A 126 -8.52 2.23 -1.97
N GLU A 127 -7.47 1.72 -2.61
CA GLU A 127 -6.59 2.51 -3.47
C GLU A 127 -7.20 2.73 -4.85
N GLU A 128 -7.79 1.67 -5.42
CA GLU A 128 -8.27 1.63 -6.81
C GLU A 128 -9.64 0.94 -6.88
N PRO A 129 -10.73 1.58 -6.40
CA PRO A 129 -12.05 0.94 -6.28
C PRO A 129 -12.60 0.41 -7.61
N VAL A 130 -12.34 1.12 -8.72
CA VAL A 130 -12.79 0.70 -10.06
C VAL A 130 -12.07 -0.57 -10.51
N LEU A 131 -10.76 -0.68 -10.25
CA LEU A 131 -9.99 -1.89 -10.56
C LEU A 131 -10.45 -3.06 -9.69
N TYR A 132 -10.77 -2.79 -8.43
CA TYR A 132 -11.33 -3.78 -7.51
C TYR A 132 -12.69 -4.33 -8.00
N ASP A 133 -13.61 -3.47 -8.42
CA ASP A 133 -14.91 -3.89 -8.95
C ASP A 133 -14.75 -4.74 -10.21
N GLN A 134 -13.82 -4.36 -11.10
CA GLN A 134 -13.46 -5.16 -12.27
C GLN A 134 -12.90 -6.53 -11.87
N LEU A 135 -11.97 -6.57 -10.91
CA LEU A 135 -11.39 -7.81 -10.40
C LEU A 135 -12.47 -8.79 -9.92
N ARG A 136 -13.42 -8.29 -9.12
CA ARG A 136 -14.53 -9.11 -8.62
C ARG A 136 -15.39 -9.63 -9.74
N ARG A 137 -15.82 -8.74 -10.65
CA ARG A 137 -16.68 -9.11 -11.78
C ARG A 137 -16.03 -10.18 -12.65
N GLU A 138 -14.81 -9.94 -13.12
CA GLU A 138 -14.09 -10.84 -14.01
C GLU A 138 -13.75 -12.17 -13.30
N GLY A 139 -13.42 -12.13 -12.01
CA GLY A 139 -13.18 -13.34 -11.22
C GLY A 139 -14.44 -14.20 -11.04
N HIS A 140 -15.58 -13.59 -10.74
CA HIS A 140 -16.86 -14.30 -10.66
C HIS A 140 -17.31 -14.83 -12.02
N GLU A 141 -17.11 -14.09 -13.11
CA GLU A 141 -17.39 -14.56 -14.46
C GLU A 141 -16.54 -15.78 -14.81
N ALA A 142 -15.24 -15.77 -14.47
CA ALA A 142 -14.34 -16.89 -14.68
C ALA A 142 -14.72 -18.14 -13.86
N LEU A 143 -15.27 -17.96 -12.66
CA LEU A 143 -15.74 -19.06 -11.80
C LEU A 143 -17.14 -19.56 -12.17
N GLY A 144 -18.02 -18.69 -12.66
CA GLY A 144 -19.41 -18.97 -13.00
C GLY A 144 -19.65 -19.39 -14.45
N GLY A 145 -18.67 -19.15 -15.34
CA GLY A 145 -18.72 -19.60 -16.72
C GLY A 145 -18.96 -21.11 -16.78
N LYS A 146 -19.99 -21.55 -17.51
CA LYS A 146 -20.21 -22.97 -17.77
C LYS A 146 -19.07 -23.52 -18.65
N TRP A 147 -18.75 -24.80 -18.44
CA TRP A 147 -17.70 -25.54 -19.14
C TRP A 147 -18.10 -25.85 -20.58
#